data_AF-Q4CVD6-F1
#
_entry.id   AF-Q4CVD6-F1
#
_cell.length_a   1.000
_cell.length_b   1.000
_cell.length_c   1.000
_cell.angle_alpha   90.00
_cell.angle_beta   90.00
_cell.angle_gamma   90.00
#
_symmetry.space_group_name_H-M   'P 1'
#
loop_
_entity.id
_entity.type
_entity.pdbx_description
1 polymer ?
#
loop_
_entity_poly.entity_id
_entity_poly.type
_entity_poly.pdbx_seq_one_letter_code
_entity_poly.pdbx_strand_id
1 'polypeptide(L)'
;MSSTSLSSRCTSSSSLVPERDVTIGVVASLQSCLEQQRELFMRVKKCEEDIEKLKFGLLRRAGEVLSPPPEAQESGQWKTGCGNDENVGAEKMCDYCFKLTLCRPCPQCQREWYCSSPCQRLRSYLHRPFCRRRERVE
;
A
#
# COMPACT_ATOMS: atom_id res chain seq x y z
N MET A 1 -19.47 -49.85 -58.89
CA MET A 1 -18.15 -50.13 -58.28
C MET A 1 -17.18 -49.08 -58.80
N SER A 2 -16.44 -48.27 -58.07
CA SER A 2 -16.51 -47.71 -56.72
C SER A 2 -15.57 -46.50 -56.77
N SER A 3 -16.08 -45.29 -56.58
CA SER A 3 -15.33 -44.02 -56.48
C SER A 3 -16.22 -43.16 -55.58
N THR A 4 -15.79 -42.57 -54.46
CA THR A 4 -14.70 -41.61 -54.34
C THR A 4 -14.34 -41.40 -52.87
N SER A 5 -13.05 -41.22 -52.64
CA SER A 5 -12.35 -41.07 -51.38
C SER A 5 -12.64 -39.74 -50.66
N LEU A 6 -12.84 -39.83 -49.35
CA LEU A 6 -12.88 -38.73 -48.40
C LEU A 6 -11.48 -38.11 -48.24
N SER A 7 -11.38 -36.79 -48.36
CA SER A 7 -10.22 -36.02 -47.85
C SER A 7 -10.68 -34.65 -47.42
N SER A 8 -11.12 -34.59 -46.17
CA SER A 8 -11.31 -33.39 -45.36
C SER A 8 -9.94 -32.77 -45.04
N ARG A 9 -9.61 -31.67 -45.72
CA ARG A 9 -8.47 -30.82 -45.36
C ARG A 9 -8.96 -29.68 -44.46
N CYS A 10 -8.54 -29.72 -43.20
CA CYS A 10 -8.69 -28.63 -42.25
C CYS A 10 -7.79 -27.46 -42.68
N THR A 11 -8.38 -26.35 -43.12
CA THR A 11 -7.68 -25.08 -43.31
C THR A 11 -7.66 -24.32 -41.99
N SER A 12 -6.52 -24.38 -41.30
CA SER A 12 -6.22 -23.47 -40.19
C SER A 12 -5.88 -22.09 -40.74
N SER A 13 -6.90 -21.25 -40.88
CA SER A 13 -6.75 -19.85 -41.27
C SER A 13 -6.17 -19.05 -40.11
N SER A 14 -4.84 -19.02 -39.97
CA SER A 14 -4.18 -18.01 -39.14
C SER A 14 -4.37 -16.65 -39.81
N SER A 15 -5.35 -15.90 -39.30
CA SER A 15 -5.62 -14.51 -39.61
C SER A 15 -4.34 -13.68 -39.49
N LEU A 16 -3.73 -13.39 -40.65
CA LEU A 16 -2.61 -12.45 -40.79
C LEU A 16 -3.12 -11.04 -40.47
N VAL A 17 -3.03 -10.65 -39.20
CA VAL A 17 -3.04 -9.22 -38.85
C VAL A 17 -1.86 -8.60 -39.62
N PRO A 18 -2.07 -7.52 -40.39
CA PRO A 18 -0.98 -6.89 -41.11
C PRO A 18 0.12 -6.52 -40.11
N GLU A 19 1.37 -6.89 -40.39
CA GLU A 19 2.52 -6.57 -39.53
C GLU A 19 2.60 -5.06 -39.19
N ARG A 20 2.03 -4.22 -40.07
CA ARG A 20 1.83 -2.78 -39.85
C ARG A 20 0.90 -2.46 -38.68
N ASP A 21 -0.19 -3.19 -38.49
CA ASP A 21 -1.11 -2.93 -37.38
C ASP A 21 -0.48 -3.32 -36.04
N VAL A 22 0.30 -4.40 -36.01
CA VAL A 22 1.07 -4.82 -34.83
C VAL A 22 2.11 -3.76 -34.46
N THR A 23 2.88 -3.27 -35.44
CA THR A 23 3.89 -2.24 -35.19
C THR A 23 3.27 -0.92 -34.73
N ILE A 24 2.14 -0.49 -35.30
CA ILE A 24 1.39 0.70 -34.84
C ILE A 24 0.93 0.51 -33.39
N GLY A 25 0.38 -0.65 -33.04
CA GLY A 25 -0.06 -0.95 -31.68
C GLY A 25 1.10 -0.95 -30.66
N VAL A 26 2.26 -1.49 -31.04
CA VAL A 26 3.47 -1.47 -30.20
C VAL A 26 3.98 -0.04 -30.02
N VAL A 27 4.04 0.76 -31.08
CA VAL A 27 4.47 2.17 -31.00
C VAL A 27 3.54 2.98 -30.10
N ALA A 28 2.22 2.83 -30.25
CA ALA A 28 1.24 3.50 -29.38
C ALA A 28 1.38 3.08 -27.90
N SER A 29 1.64 1.79 -27.64
CA SER A 29 1.86 1.27 -26.30
C SER A 29 3.15 1.82 -25.66
N LEU A 30 4.23 1.91 -26.44
CA LEU A 30 5.50 2.50 -25.99
C LEU A 30 5.36 3.99 -25.71
N GLN A 31 4.62 4.73 -26.55
CA GLN A 31 4.35 6.15 -26.33
C GLN A 31 3.54 6.37 -25.04
N SER A 32 2.48 5.59 -24.83
CA SER A 32 1.69 5.62 -23.59
C SER A 32 2.55 5.30 -22.35
N CYS A 33 3.43 4.30 -22.45
CA CYS A 33 4.36 3.96 -21.37
C CYS A 33 5.32 5.12 -21.03
N LEU A 34 5.86 5.80 -22.06
CA LEU A 34 6.71 6.98 -21.86
C LEU A 34 5.97 8.15 -21.22
N GLU A 35 4.72 8.39 -21.61
CA GLU A 35 3.87 9.42 -21.00
C GLU A 35 3.59 9.10 -19.52
N GLN A 36 3.25 7.85 -19.21
CA GLN A 36 3.05 7.39 -17.84
C GLN A 36 4.33 7.53 -16.99
N GLN A 37 5.49 7.17 -17.55
CA GLN A 37 6.77 7.32 -16.86
C GLN A 37 7.07 8.78 -16.53
N ARG A 38 6.77 9.72 -17.45
CA ARG A 38 6.92 11.16 -17.21
C ARG A 38 5.99 11.66 -16.11
N GLU A 39 4.72 11.22 -16.10
CA GLU A 39 3.78 11.58 -15.04
C GLU A 39 4.27 11.09 -13.67
N LEU A 40 4.68 9.82 -13.58
CA LEU A 40 5.19 9.23 -12.34
C LEU A 40 6.43 9.98 -11.84
N PHE A 41 7.35 10.33 -12.73
CA PHE A 41 8.53 11.13 -12.39
C PHE A 41 8.14 12.49 -11.78
N MET A 42 7.18 13.19 -12.38
CA MET A 42 6.67 14.46 -11.84
C MET A 42 6.03 14.29 -10.45
N ARG A 43 5.29 13.20 -10.23
CA ARG A 43 4.66 12.90 -8.94
C ARG A 43 5.70 12.58 -7.86
N VAL A 44 6.73 11.80 -8.19
CA VAL A 44 7.84 11.50 -7.27
C VAL A 44 8.57 12.78 -6.88
N LYS A 45 8.93 13.61 -7.86
CA LYS A 45 9.59 14.90 -7.60
C LYS A 45 8.77 15.80 -6.66
N LYS A 46 7.45 15.88 -6.88
CA LYS A 46 6.55 16.63 -5.97
C LYS A 46 6.54 16.06 -4.56
N CYS A 47 6.49 14.73 -4.41
CA CYS A 47 6.56 14.09 -3.10
C CYS A 47 7.89 14.37 -2.40
N GLU A 48 9.02 14.36 -3.12
CA GLU A 48 10.33 14.70 -2.57
C GLU A 48 10.37 16.14 -2.04
N GLU A 49 9.87 17.11 -2.82
CA GLU A 49 9.74 18.51 -2.41
C GLU A 49 8.85 18.67 -1.16
N ASP A 50 7.72 17.96 -1.10
CA ASP A 50 6.80 18.02 0.04
C ASP A 50 7.40 17.36 1.29
N ILE A 51 8.17 16.27 1.15
CA ILE A 51 8.94 15.67 2.25
C ILE A 51 10.00 16.66 2.75
N GLU A 52 10.68 17.37 1.86
CA GLU A 52 11.68 18.38 2.24
C GLU A 52 11.05 19.56 2.99
N LYS A 53 9.89 20.07 2.55
CA LYS A 53 9.11 21.09 3.27
C LYS A 53 8.69 20.60 4.66
N LEU A 54 8.24 19.35 4.78
CA LEU A 54 7.86 18.76 6.05
C LEU A 54 9.07 18.60 6.99
N LYS A 55 10.24 18.21 6.48
CA LYS A 55 11.49 18.16 7.25
C LYS A 55 11.88 19.54 7.77
N PHE A 56 11.80 20.57 6.93
CA PHE A 56 12.09 21.95 7.34
C PHE A 56 11.08 22.46 8.39
N GLY A 57 9.79 22.16 8.22
CA GLY A 57 8.74 22.51 9.18
C GLY A 57 8.91 21.81 10.54
N LEU A 58 9.35 20.55 10.56
CA LEU A 58 9.66 19.81 11.78
C LEU A 58 10.86 20.40 12.53
N LEU A 59 11.92 20.81 11.82
CA LEU A 59 13.06 21.49 12.44
C LEU A 59 12.66 22.83 13.07
N ARG A 60 11.77 23.59 12.42
CA ARG A 60 11.27 24.86 12.96
C ARG A 60 10.42 24.65 14.23
N ARG A 61 9.55 23.64 14.21
CA ARG A 61 8.65 23.33 15.35
C ARG A 61 9.37 22.70 16.54
N ALA A 62 10.43 21.93 16.30
CA ALA A 62 11.26 21.37 17.36
C ALA A 62 12.07 22.44 18.12
N GLY A 63 12.29 23.62 17.53
CA GLY A 63 12.97 24.75 18.18
C GLY A 63 12.09 25.65 19.04
N GLU A 64 10.75 25.54 18.96
CA GLU A 64 9.80 26.45 19.64
C GLU A 64 9.02 25.82 20.81
N VAL A 65 9.24 24.55 21.17
CA VAL A 65 8.64 23.95 22.38
C VAL A 65 9.64 23.98 23.53
N LEU A 66 9.94 25.20 23.96
CA LEU A 66 10.43 25.49 25.30
C LEU A 66 9.20 25.63 26.23
N SER A 67 9.20 24.81 27.29
CA SER A 67 8.36 24.90 28.50
C SER A 67 6.90 24.41 28.40
N PRO A 68 6.54 23.29 29.05
CA PRO A 68 5.13 22.96 29.29
C PRO A 68 4.53 24.00 30.27
N PRO A 69 3.36 24.57 29.97
CA PRO A 69 2.68 25.49 30.88
C PRO A 69 2.13 24.70 32.09
N PRO A 70 2.31 25.19 33.33
CA PRO A 70 1.55 24.65 34.45
C PRO A 70 0.11 25.18 34.34
N GLU A 71 -0.86 24.39 34.81
CA GLU A 71 -2.25 24.82 35.04
C GLU A 71 -3.19 24.85 33.81
N ALA A 72 -3.74 23.68 33.47
CA ALA A 72 -5.09 23.58 32.92
C ALA A 72 -5.78 22.35 33.53
N GLN A 73 -6.22 22.55 34.76
CA GLN A 73 -7.16 21.71 35.48
C GLN A 73 -8.54 21.93 34.85
N GLU A 74 -9.03 21.04 33.99
CA GLU A 74 -10.47 20.89 33.73
C GLU A 74 -10.80 19.51 33.13
N SER A 75 -11.39 18.67 33.99
CA SER A 75 -12.57 17.83 33.69
C SER A 75 -12.76 17.32 32.26
N GLY A 76 -12.25 16.10 32.02
CA GLY A 76 -12.59 15.27 30.85
C GLY A 76 -12.79 13.81 31.26
N GLN A 77 -13.96 13.51 31.83
CA GLN A 77 -14.38 12.19 32.27
C GLN A 77 -14.59 11.25 31.06
N TRP A 78 -13.66 10.34 30.78
CA TRP A 78 -13.93 9.16 29.94
C TRP A 78 -13.73 7.90 30.78
N LYS A 79 -14.84 7.22 31.04
CA LYS A 79 -14.95 6.01 31.88
C LYS A 79 -15.14 4.80 30.96
N THR A 80 -14.12 3.96 30.82
CA THR A 80 -14.22 2.52 30.45
C THR A 80 -12.81 1.94 30.65
N GLY A 81 -12.49 0.97 31.50
CA GLY A 81 -13.25 -0.11 32.09
C GLY A 81 -12.62 -1.44 31.65
N CYS A 82 -12.05 -2.20 32.61
CA CYS A 82 -11.45 -3.55 32.51
C CYS A 82 -10.20 -3.69 31.62
N GLY A 83 -9.14 -4.40 32.01
CA GLY A 83 -8.89 -5.34 33.10
C GLY A 83 -7.52 -5.98 32.83
N ASN A 84 -6.84 -6.38 33.89
CA ASN A 84 -5.47 -6.91 33.91
C ASN A 84 -5.25 -8.00 32.86
N ASP A 85 -4.20 -7.88 32.04
CA ASP A 85 -3.40 -9.03 31.60
C ASP A 85 -2.08 -8.57 30.96
N GLU A 86 -1.07 -9.39 31.20
CA GLU A 86 0.36 -9.13 31.06
C GLU A 86 0.82 -8.90 29.61
N ASN A 87 1.09 -7.64 29.26
CA ASN A 87 2.12 -7.25 28.29
C ASN A 87 2.23 -5.72 28.33
N VAL A 88 3.26 -5.19 28.99
CA VAL A 88 3.67 -3.78 28.82
C VAL A 88 4.23 -3.64 27.41
N GLY A 89 3.32 -3.62 26.43
CA GLY A 89 3.61 -3.57 25.01
C GLY A 89 4.09 -2.17 24.66
N ALA A 90 5.38 -2.05 24.31
CA ALA A 90 5.97 -0.81 23.83
C ALA A 90 5.09 -0.17 22.74
N GLU A 91 5.00 1.15 22.75
CA GLU A 91 4.34 1.91 21.69
C GLU A 91 4.92 1.51 20.32
N LYS A 92 4.02 1.35 19.34
CA LYS A 92 4.38 1.03 17.96
C LYS A 92 3.76 2.06 17.03
N MET A 93 4.41 2.28 15.90
CA MET A 93 3.86 3.12 14.85
C MET A 93 2.76 2.35 14.11
N CYS A 94 1.58 2.95 13.97
CA CYS A 94 0.49 2.36 13.21
C CYS A 94 0.86 2.31 11.72
N ASP A 95 0.80 1.12 11.11
CA ASP A 95 1.16 0.91 9.71
C ASP A 95 0.21 1.61 8.71
N TYR A 96 -0.95 2.10 9.15
CA TYR A 96 -1.86 2.84 8.28
C TYR A 96 -1.71 4.37 8.43
N CYS A 97 -1.79 4.88 9.67
CA CYS A 97 -1.85 6.32 9.94
C CYS A 97 -0.55 6.91 10.49
N PHE A 98 0.49 6.08 10.68
CA PHE A 98 1.82 6.46 11.17
C PHE A 98 1.87 7.15 12.55
N LYS A 99 0.80 7.05 13.34
CA LYS A 99 0.78 7.52 14.73
C LYS A 99 1.53 6.55 15.64
N LEU A 100 2.42 7.06 16.48
CA LEU A 100 3.05 6.31 17.56
C LEU A 100 2.06 6.19 18.72
N THR A 101 1.60 4.98 19.02
CA THR A 101 0.61 4.72 20.08
C THR A 101 0.57 3.23 20.43
N LEU A 102 -0.31 2.82 21.34
CA LEU A 102 -0.61 1.42 21.61
C LEU A 102 -1.31 0.80 20.40
N CYS A 103 -0.54 0.02 19.63
CA CYS A 103 -1.05 -0.69 18.47
C CYS A 103 -1.23 -2.17 18.78
N ARG A 104 -2.20 -2.79 18.09
CA ARG A 104 -2.42 -4.23 18.12
C ARG A 104 -1.78 -4.87 16.89
N PRO A 105 -1.10 -6.03 17.03
CA PRO A 105 -0.50 -6.70 15.89
C PRO A 105 -1.58 -7.30 14.98
N CYS A 106 -1.26 -7.49 13.70
CA CYS A 106 -2.08 -8.26 12.79
C CYS A 106 -2.29 -9.67 13.35
N PRO A 107 -3.53 -10.16 13.50
CA PRO A 107 -3.82 -11.45 14.15
C PRO A 107 -3.29 -12.64 13.36
N GLN A 108 -2.99 -12.48 12.07
CA GLN A 108 -2.52 -13.55 11.19
C GLN A 108 -0.98 -13.65 11.17
N CYS A 109 -0.29 -12.55 10.85
CA CYS A 109 1.16 -12.56 10.65
C CYS A 109 1.95 -11.97 11.84
N GLN A 110 1.32 -11.14 12.67
CA GLN A 110 1.95 -10.36 13.74
C GLN A 110 3.10 -9.43 13.28
N ARG A 111 3.17 -9.11 11.98
CA ARG A 111 4.22 -8.26 11.40
C ARG A 111 3.83 -6.80 11.24
N GLU A 112 2.54 -6.51 11.12
CA GLU A 112 1.99 -5.14 11.07
C GLU A 112 1.24 -4.82 12.36
N TRP A 113 1.15 -3.52 12.68
CA TRP A 113 0.62 -2.94 13.90
C TRP A 113 -0.42 -1.88 13.56
N TYR A 114 -1.58 -1.94 14.21
CA TYR A 114 -2.69 -1.00 13.96
C TYR A 114 -3.20 -0.39 15.25
N CYS A 115 -3.37 0.94 15.28
CA CYS A 115 -3.95 1.63 16.42
C CYS A 115 -5.46 1.40 16.58
N SER A 116 -6.14 0.94 15.53
CA SER A 116 -7.59 0.70 15.54
C SER A 116 -8.01 -0.27 14.44
N SER A 117 -9.16 -0.92 14.63
CA SER A 117 -9.75 -1.81 13.60
C SER A 117 -10.03 -1.10 12.27
N PRO A 118 -10.47 0.18 12.22
CA PRO A 118 -10.55 0.93 10.97
C PRO A 118 -9.21 1.03 10.22
N CYS A 119 -8.10 1.31 10.92
CA CYS A 119 -6.77 1.37 10.30
C CYS A 119 -6.37 0.03 9.67
N GLN A 120 -6.63 -1.08 10.39
CA GLN A 120 -6.40 -2.42 9.88
C GLN A 120 -7.22 -2.72 8.63
N ARG A 121 -8.53 -2.42 8.64
CA ARG A 121 -9.41 -2.63 7.47
C ARG A 121 -8.96 -1.80 6.28
N LEU A 122 -8.62 -0.54 6.50
CA LEU A 122 -8.17 0.36 5.44
C LEU A 122 -6.83 -0.10 4.86
N ARG A 123 -5.93 -0.71 5.63
CA ARG A 123 -4.67 -1.25 5.11
C ARG A 123 -4.78 -2.67 4.53
N SER A 124 -5.89 -3.37 4.78
CA SER A 124 -6.04 -4.79 4.45
C SER A 124 -5.80 -5.11 2.97
N TYR A 125 -6.17 -4.23 2.04
CA TYR A 125 -6.00 -4.46 0.60
C TYR A 125 -4.52 -4.51 0.18
N LEU A 126 -3.64 -3.73 0.83
CA LEU A 126 -2.19 -3.77 0.61
C LEU A 126 -1.50 -4.88 1.40
N HIS A 127 -1.99 -5.14 2.61
CA HIS A 127 -1.36 -6.10 3.51
C HIS A 127 -1.63 -7.56 3.09
N ARG A 128 -2.85 -7.86 2.63
CA ARG A 128 -3.34 -9.24 2.40
C ARG A 128 -2.42 -10.12 1.52
N PRO A 129 -1.84 -9.63 0.40
CA PRO A 129 -0.94 -10.45 -0.43
C PRO A 129 0.32 -10.94 0.30
N PHE A 130 0.79 -10.17 1.30
CA PHE A 130 2.01 -10.44 2.05
C PHE A 130 1.74 -11.01 3.45
N CYS A 131 0.47 -11.03 3.87
CA CYS A 131 0.04 -11.52 5.16
C CYS A 131 0.13 -13.06 5.21
N ARG A 132 1.29 -13.55 5.64
CA ARG A 132 1.54 -14.98 5.87
C ARG A 132 1.71 -15.26 7.35
N ARG A 133 1.15 -16.38 7.82
CA ARG A 133 1.33 -16.82 9.20
C ARG A 133 2.84 -16.98 9.44
N ARG A 134 3.30 -16.52 10.60
CA ARG A 134 4.67 -16.80 11.05
C ARG A 134 4.73 -18.32 11.27
N GLU A 135 5.35 -19.05 10.36
CA GLU A 135 5.73 -20.44 10.63
C GLU A 135 6.60 -20.40 11.88
N ARG A 136 6.13 -21.06 12.94
CA ARG A 136 6.99 -21.35 14.09
C ARG A 136 7.93 -22.44 13.60
N VAL A 137 9.19 -22.09 13.40
CA VAL A 137 10.26 -23.08 13.34
C VAL A 137 10.48 -23.49 14.79
N GLU A 138 9.88 -24.60 15.19
CA GLU A 138 10.21 -25.36 16.42
C GLU A 138 11.05 -26.57 16.03
#